data_AF-A0A9P7FCN8-F1
#
_entry.id   AF-A0A9P7FCN8-F1
#
_cell.length_a   1.000
_cell.length_b   1.000
_cell.length_c   1.000
_cell.angle_alpha   90.00
_cell.angle_beta   90.00
_cell.angle_gamma   90.00
#
_symmetry.space_group_name_H-M   'P 1'
#
loop_
_entity.id
_entity.type
_entity.pdbx_description
1 polymer ?
#
loop_
_entity_poly.entity_id
_entity_poly.type
_entity_poly.pdbx_seq_one_letter_code
_entity_poly.pdbx_strand_id
1 'polypeptide(L)'
;DVYAYEYEDGPGPDPRNPTFDLQNRYKSPWNSRIIDSLLEELQKRGGDESWPFRRSEMYFRDILQHRFKRLRTIWTAAQPKVTAKGALETPAEVEERLIAKKDETLKSTRQTTRRKNQISDENREDLPAWQWLQQLVKTLGEGGMSSEESDTENQIETVLRVKNMVWRRAIEQELDIVDHQRLMDDDIF
;
A
#
# COMPACT_ATOMS: atom_id res chain seq x y z
N ASP A 1 -9.92 -13.46 30.29
CA ASP A 1 -8.52 -13.02 30.40
C ASP A 1 -8.36 -11.52 30.54
N VAL A 2 -8.78 -10.70 29.57
CA VAL A 2 -8.69 -9.21 29.66
C VAL A 2 -9.18 -8.65 31.00
N TYR A 3 -10.38 -9.04 31.43
CA TYR A 3 -10.94 -8.61 32.72
C TYR A 3 -10.14 -9.10 33.92
N ALA A 4 -9.70 -10.37 33.90
CA ALA A 4 -8.89 -10.93 34.98
C ALA A 4 -7.53 -10.24 35.09
N TYR A 5 -6.88 -9.92 33.96
CA TYR A 5 -5.65 -9.15 33.92
C TYR A 5 -5.82 -7.72 34.44
N GLU A 6 -6.93 -7.07 34.12
CA GLU A 6 -7.17 -5.68 34.52
C GLU A 6 -7.62 -5.51 35.98
N TYR A 7 -8.27 -6.53 36.56
CA TYR A 7 -8.96 -6.39 37.87
C TYR A 7 -8.68 -7.52 38.89
N GLU A 8 -8.10 -8.65 38.48
CA GLU A 8 -8.00 -9.86 39.31
C GLU A 8 -6.60 -10.49 39.29
N ASP A 9 -5.55 -9.72 38.97
CA ASP A 9 -4.16 -10.17 38.82
C ASP A 9 -4.01 -11.44 37.95
N GLY A 10 -4.87 -11.56 36.94
CA GLY A 10 -4.88 -12.66 35.98
C GLY A 10 -3.66 -12.64 35.05
N PRO A 11 -3.47 -13.70 34.24
CA PRO A 11 -2.35 -13.77 33.32
C PRO A 11 -2.44 -12.66 32.25
N GLY A 12 -1.27 -12.12 31.89
CA GLY A 12 -1.15 -11.13 30.83
C GLY A 12 -1.39 -11.70 29.43
N PRO A 13 -1.47 -10.83 28.41
CA PRO A 13 -1.65 -11.26 27.04
C PRO A 13 -0.53 -12.20 26.58
N ASP A 14 -0.89 -13.25 25.82
CA ASP A 14 0.08 -14.19 25.27
C ASP A 14 0.98 -13.49 24.23
N PRO A 15 2.31 -13.42 24.44
CA PRO A 15 3.23 -12.80 23.49
C PRO A 15 3.35 -13.56 22.16
N ARG A 16 3.01 -14.86 22.12
CA ARG A 16 3.06 -15.68 20.89
C ARG A 16 1.78 -15.59 20.07
N ASN A 17 0.67 -15.19 20.69
CA ASN A 17 -0.61 -15.00 20.04
C ASN A 17 -1.31 -13.72 20.55
N PRO A 18 -0.78 -12.53 20.22
CA PRO A 18 -1.29 -11.28 20.74
C PRO A 18 -2.71 -11.01 20.21
N THR A 19 -3.68 -10.98 21.12
CA THR A 19 -5.09 -10.68 20.80
C THR A 19 -5.50 -9.34 21.40
N PHE A 20 -5.67 -8.33 20.54
CA PHE A 20 -6.10 -7.01 20.99
C PHE A 20 -7.53 -7.00 21.49
N ASP A 21 -7.77 -6.28 22.58
CA ASP A 21 -9.11 -5.89 22.99
C ASP A 21 -9.55 -4.64 22.23
N LEU A 22 -10.40 -4.81 21.23
CA LEU A 22 -10.88 -3.73 20.37
C LEU A 22 -12.02 -2.92 20.98
N GLN A 23 -12.63 -3.40 22.08
CA GLN A 23 -13.64 -2.65 22.82
C GLN A 23 -12.98 -1.46 23.53
N ASN A 24 -11.80 -1.69 24.11
CA ASN A 24 -11.04 -0.68 24.83
C ASN A 24 -10.06 0.12 23.94
N ARG A 25 -9.46 1.17 24.53
CA ARG A 25 -8.43 2.00 23.86
C ARG A 25 -7.07 1.32 23.94
N TYR A 26 -6.12 1.73 23.10
CA TYR A 26 -4.72 1.27 23.16
C TYR A 26 -4.02 1.56 24.50
N LYS A 27 -4.56 2.51 25.28
CA LYS A 27 -4.05 2.87 26.61
C LYS A 27 -4.56 1.94 27.71
N SER A 28 -5.45 0.99 27.41
CA SER A 28 -5.86 0.00 28.42
C SER A 28 -4.64 -0.83 28.82
N PRO A 29 -4.57 -1.31 30.08
CA PRO A 29 -3.46 -2.13 30.54
C PRO A 29 -3.19 -3.31 29.61
N TRP A 30 -4.25 -4.02 29.18
CA TRP A 30 -4.14 -5.15 28.25
C TRP A 30 -3.51 -4.76 26.91
N ASN A 31 -4.06 -3.74 26.24
CA ASN A 31 -3.58 -3.35 24.91
C ASN A 31 -2.21 -2.69 24.95
N SER A 32 -1.89 -1.95 26.02
CA SER A 32 -0.55 -1.37 26.21
C SER A 32 0.50 -2.46 26.31
N ARG A 33 0.23 -3.53 27.08
CA ARG A 33 1.16 -4.66 27.17
C ARG A 33 1.40 -5.34 25.84
N ILE A 34 0.36 -5.56 25.04
CA ILE A 34 0.53 -6.11 23.69
C ILE A 34 1.42 -5.19 22.83
N ILE A 35 1.19 -3.88 22.87
CA ILE A 35 2.01 -2.91 22.12
C ILE A 35 3.46 -2.96 22.58
N ASP A 36 3.70 -3.03 23.89
CA ASP A 36 5.05 -3.08 24.45
C ASP A 36 5.76 -4.40 24.07
N SER A 37 5.07 -5.56 24.11
CA SER A 37 5.63 -6.83 23.63
C SER A 37 5.95 -6.83 22.12
N LEU A 38 5.08 -6.22 21.30
CA LEU A 38 5.34 -6.07 19.87
C LEU A 38 6.52 -5.14 19.60
N LEU A 39 6.71 -4.12 20.43
CA LEU A 39 7.81 -3.18 20.33
C LEU A 39 9.15 -3.85 20.65
N GLU A 40 9.20 -4.64 21.73
CA GLU A 40 10.37 -5.45 22.10
C GLU A 40 10.76 -6.42 20.98
N GLU A 41 9.79 -7.15 20.42
CA GLU A 41 10.04 -8.10 19.33
C GLU A 41 10.52 -7.39 18.05
N LEU A 42 9.94 -6.23 17.73
CA LEU A 42 10.34 -5.45 16.56
C LEU A 42 11.76 -4.90 16.71
N GLN A 43 12.15 -4.46 17.90
CA GLN A 43 13.51 -4.02 18.19
C GLN A 43 14.51 -5.18 18.11
N LYS A 44 14.15 -6.33 18.68
CA LYS A 44 14.98 -7.53 18.64
C LYS A 44 15.26 -7.95 17.20
N ARG A 45 14.22 -8.07 16.37
CA ARG A 45 14.37 -8.40 14.94
C ARG A 45 15.14 -7.33 14.18
N GLY A 46 14.91 -6.06 14.46
CA GLY A 46 15.67 -4.97 13.84
C GLY A 46 17.17 -5.05 14.14
N GLY A 47 17.54 -5.54 15.32
CA GLY A 47 18.94 -5.83 15.69
C GLY A 47 19.47 -7.08 14.98
N ASP A 48 18.74 -8.19 15.04
CA ASP A 48 19.13 -9.49 14.48
C ASP A 48 19.26 -9.44 12.93
N GLU A 49 18.34 -8.74 12.27
CA GLU A 49 18.30 -8.60 10.80
C GLU A 49 19.08 -7.37 10.31
N SER A 50 19.76 -6.64 11.21
CA SER A 50 20.60 -5.48 10.90
C SER A 50 19.89 -4.45 10.00
N TRP A 51 18.65 -4.09 10.34
CA TRP A 51 17.85 -3.20 9.51
C TRP A 51 18.55 -1.85 9.28
N PRO A 52 18.54 -1.32 8.04
CA PRO A 52 19.33 -0.15 7.68
C PRO A 52 18.83 1.15 8.33
N PHE A 53 17.68 1.13 8.99
CA PHE A 53 17.09 2.28 9.66
C PHE A 53 17.01 2.05 11.18
N ARG A 54 17.85 2.77 11.92
CA ARG A 54 17.69 2.90 13.37
C ARG A 54 16.70 4.02 13.65
N ARG A 55 15.59 3.70 14.30
CA ARG A 55 14.58 4.67 14.74
C ARG A 55 14.42 4.58 16.25
N SER A 56 13.91 5.66 16.85
CA SER A 56 13.67 5.69 18.29
C SER A 56 12.54 4.72 18.67
N GLU A 57 12.59 4.24 19.90
CA GLU A 57 11.51 3.44 20.49
C GLU A 57 10.16 4.15 20.39
N MET A 58 10.13 5.45 20.71
CA MET A 58 8.95 6.30 20.60
C MET A 58 8.34 6.29 19.19
N TYR A 59 9.18 6.30 18.15
CA TYR A 59 8.72 6.25 16.77
C TYR A 59 7.99 4.92 16.46
N PHE A 60 8.57 3.79 16.85
CA PHE A 60 7.93 2.49 16.64
C PHE A 60 6.67 2.34 17.47
N ARG A 61 6.69 2.82 18.71
CA ARG A 61 5.51 2.84 19.58
C ARG A 61 4.36 3.63 18.96
N ASP A 62 4.64 4.81 18.41
CA ASP A 62 3.64 5.61 17.70
C ASP A 62 3.08 4.88 16.47
N ILE A 63 3.93 4.21 15.68
CA ILE A 63 3.46 3.38 14.56
C ILE A 63 2.50 2.29 15.03
N LEU A 64 2.86 1.56 16.08
CA LEU A 64 2.03 0.49 16.64
C LEU A 64 0.68 1.03 17.14
N GLN A 65 0.69 2.16 17.84
CA GLN A 65 -0.54 2.84 18.26
C GLN A 65 -1.39 3.28 17.07
N HIS A 66 -0.78 3.81 16.01
CA HIS A 66 -1.48 4.18 14.78
C HIS A 66 -2.09 2.95 14.09
N ARG A 67 -1.37 1.83 14.04
CA ARG A 67 -1.87 0.56 13.50
C ARG A 67 -3.06 0.05 14.31
N PHE A 68 -2.99 0.07 15.64
CA PHE A 68 -4.11 -0.26 16.51
C PHE A 68 -5.32 0.63 16.24
N LYS A 69 -5.13 1.96 16.18
CA LYS A 69 -6.23 2.90 15.90
C LYS A 69 -6.93 2.56 14.58
N ARG A 70 -6.17 2.25 13.52
CA ARG A 70 -6.72 1.83 12.23
C ARG A 70 -7.51 0.52 12.34
N LEU A 71 -6.95 -0.47 13.02
CA LEU A 71 -7.62 -1.76 13.28
C LEU A 71 -8.95 -1.54 14.00
N ARG A 72 -8.96 -0.77 15.08
CA ARG A 72 -10.17 -0.46 15.84
C ARG A 72 -11.21 0.29 15.01
N THR A 73 -10.80 1.23 14.17
CA THR A 73 -11.72 1.93 13.26
C THR A 73 -12.40 0.96 12.29
N ILE A 74 -11.64 0.02 11.72
CA ILE A 74 -12.19 -1.01 10.81
C ILE A 74 -13.15 -1.92 11.58
N TRP A 75 -12.73 -2.43 12.74
CA TRP A 75 -13.55 -3.29 13.58
C TRP A 75 -14.84 -2.62 14.04
N THR A 76 -14.78 -1.35 14.46
CA THR A 76 -15.96 -0.57 14.87
C THR A 76 -16.90 -0.35 13.69
N ALA A 77 -16.35 -0.11 12.49
CA ALA A 77 -17.17 0.02 11.28
C ALA A 77 -17.84 -1.30 10.87
N ALA A 78 -17.24 -2.44 11.24
CA ALA A 78 -17.76 -3.77 11.00
C ALA A 78 -18.73 -4.26 12.10
N GLN A 79 -18.96 -3.49 13.17
CA GLN A 79 -19.99 -3.85 14.14
C GLN A 79 -21.39 -3.66 13.55
N PRO A 80 -22.35 -4.52 13.92
CA PRO A 80 -23.76 -4.35 13.57
C PRO A 80 -24.29 -3.01 14.08
N LYS A 81 -25.08 -2.33 13.26
CA LYS A 81 -25.72 -1.07 13.62
C LYS A 81 -27.23 -1.24 13.77
N VAL A 82 -27.86 -0.30 14.46
CA VAL A 82 -29.32 -0.24 14.53
C VAL A 82 -29.82 0.38 13.23
N THR A 83 -30.68 -0.36 12.52
CA THR A 83 -31.33 0.06 11.28
C THR A 83 -32.38 1.14 11.56
N ALA A 84 -32.85 1.81 10.49
CA ALA A 84 -33.92 2.81 10.59
C ALA A 84 -35.24 2.25 11.17
N LYS A 85 -35.43 0.92 11.11
CA LYS A 85 -36.59 0.22 11.67
C LYS A 85 -36.41 -0.14 13.16
N GLY A 86 -35.30 0.26 13.78
CA GLY A 86 -34.96 -0.06 15.17
C GLY A 86 -34.41 -1.47 15.39
N ALA A 87 -34.29 -2.29 14.35
CA ALA A 87 -33.71 -3.64 14.43
C ALA A 87 -32.18 -3.61 14.25
N LEU A 88 -31.45 -4.53 14.88
CA LEU A 88 -30.02 -4.70 14.66
C LEU A 88 -29.76 -5.28 13.26
N GLU A 89 -28.74 -4.76 12.56
CA GLU A 89 -28.27 -5.31 11.28
C GLU A 89 -27.93 -6.80 11.42
N THR A 90 -28.38 -7.60 10.47
CA THR A 90 -27.95 -9.00 10.32
C THR A 90 -26.52 -9.06 9.79
N PRO A 91 -25.79 -10.18 9.98
CA PRO A 91 -24.44 -10.33 9.44
C PRO A 91 -24.35 -10.07 7.92
N ALA A 92 -25.37 -10.48 7.15
CA ALA A 92 -25.44 -10.25 5.71
C ALA A 92 -25.58 -8.75 5.37
N GLU A 93 -26.42 -8.03 6.11
CA GLU A 93 -26.58 -6.57 5.95
C GLU A 93 -25.30 -5.80 6.32
N VAL A 94 -24.58 -6.26 7.36
CA VAL A 94 -23.26 -5.70 7.73
C VAL A 94 -22.26 -5.90 6.59
N GLU A 95 -22.20 -7.10 6.04
CA GLU A 95 -21.29 -7.44 4.93
C GLU A 95 -21.60 -6.57 3.70
N GLU A 96 -22.87 -6.51 3.28
CA GLU A 96 -23.30 -5.69 2.16
C GLU A 96 -22.92 -4.21 2.35
N ARG A 97 -23.14 -3.67 3.57
CA ARG A 97 -22.74 -2.31 3.92
C ARG A 97 -21.23 -2.09 3.82
N LEU A 98 -20.42 -3.06 4.24
CA LEU A 98 -18.96 -2.98 4.16
C LEU A 98 -18.47 -3.03 2.71
N ILE A 99 -19.08 -3.89 1.87
CA ILE A 99 -18.79 -3.97 0.43
C ILE A 99 -19.14 -2.64 -0.25
N ALA A 100 -20.35 -2.13 -0.04
CA ALA A 100 -20.80 -0.86 -0.62
C ALA A 100 -19.87 0.31 -0.25
N LYS A 101 -19.45 0.40 1.02
CA LYS A 101 -18.51 1.42 1.50
C LYS A 101 -17.12 1.28 0.87
N LYS A 102 -16.63 0.05 0.68
CA LYS A 102 -15.36 -0.20 -0.01
C LYS A 102 -15.42 0.28 -1.45
N ASP A 103 -16.50 -0.03 -2.16
CA ASP A 103 -16.70 0.39 -3.56
C ASP A 103 -16.82 1.90 -3.71
N GLU A 104 -17.55 2.56 -2.81
CA GLU A 104 -17.63 4.03 -2.74
C GLU A 104 -16.25 4.65 -2.53
N THR A 105 -15.47 4.11 -1.58
CA THR A 105 -14.10 4.58 -1.31
C THR A 105 -13.22 4.42 -2.54
N LEU A 106 -13.26 3.26 -3.21
CA LEU A 106 -12.49 3.00 -4.43
C LEU A 106 -12.88 3.93 -5.57
N LYS A 107 -14.18 4.20 -5.77
CA LYS A 107 -14.67 5.16 -6.77
C LYS A 107 -14.13 6.57 -6.49
N SER A 108 -14.19 7.02 -5.23
CA SER A 108 -13.67 8.32 -4.81
C SER A 108 -12.15 8.42 -4.98
N THR A 109 -11.39 7.38 -4.62
CA THR A 109 -9.94 7.33 -4.85
C THR A 109 -9.59 7.39 -6.34
N ARG A 110 -10.33 6.68 -7.20
CA ARG A 110 -10.13 6.76 -8.66
C ARG A 110 -10.42 8.16 -9.18
N GLN A 111 -11.50 8.80 -8.74
CA GLN A 111 -11.87 10.15 -9.16
C GLN A 111 -10.83 11.19 -8.72
N THR A 112 -10.38 11.13 -7.47
CA THR A 112 -9.33 12.03 -6.96
C THR A 112 -8.00 11.82 -7.69
N THR A 113 -7.64 10.58 -8.01
CA THR A 113 -6.44 10.28 -8.81
C THR A 113 -6.55 10.86 -10.23
N ARG A 114 -7.70 10.70 -10.89
CA ARG A 114 -7.96 11.28 -12.22
C ARG A 114 -7.83 12.80 -12.21
N ARG A 115 -8.43 13.47 -11.21
CA ARG A 115 -8.35 14.93 -11.06
C ARG A 115 -6.91 15.40 -10.82
N LYS A 116 -6.15 14.72 -9.97
CA LYS A 116 -4.73 15.06 -9.73
C LYS A 116 -3.89 14.89 -11.00
N ASN A 117 -4.13 13.85 -11.78
CA ASN A 117 -3.45 13.65 -13.05
C ASN A 117 -3.83 14.73 -14.08
N GLN A 118 -5.12 15.09 -14.19
CA GLN A 118 -5.57 16.16 -15.10
C GLN A 118 -5.00 17.53 -14.74
N ILE A 119 -4.92 17.87 -13.45
CA ILE A 119 -4.32 19.14 -12.99
C ILE A 119 -2.80 19.14 -13.21
N SER A 120 -2.16 17.96 -13.28
CA SER A 120 -0.74 17.83 -13.65
C SER A 120 -0.50 18.02 -15.16
N ASP A 121 -1.49 17.76 -16.01
CA ASP A 121 -1.41 17.96 -17.47
C ASP A 121 -1.55 19.45 -17.87
N GLU A 122 -1.96 20.34 -16.95
CA GLU A 122 -1.99 21.80 -17.19
C GLU A 122 -0.63 22.48 -16.99
N ASN A 123 0.40 21.75 -16.54
CA ASN A 123 1.77 22.23 -16.68
C ASN A 123 2.13 22.17 -18.17
N ARG A 124 2.17 23.34 -18.81
CA ARG A 124 2.61 23.59 -20.20
C ARG A 124 4.07 23.18 -20.49
N GLU A 125 4.67 22.31 -19.68
CA GLU A 125 6.04 21.83 -19.77
C GLU A 125 6.21 20.70 -20.79
N ASP A 126 5.12 20.06 -21.23
CA ASP A 126 5.18 18.96 -22.21
C ASP A 126 5.14 19.45 -23.67
N LEU A 127 4.86 20.73 -23.90
CA LEU A 127 4.73 21.29 -25.26
C LEU A 127 6.02 21.15 -26.09
N PRO A 128 7.23 21.36 -25.53
CA PRO A 128 8.50 21.06 -26.21
C PRO A 128 8.67 19.57 -26.52
N ALA A 129 8.24 18.67 -25.63
CA ALA A 129 8.32 17.22 -25.84
C ALA A 129 7.41 16.77 -26.99
N TRP A 130 6.19 17.31 -27.06
CA TRP A 130 5.25 17.06 -28.17
C TRP A 130 5.74 17.64 -29.49
N GLN A 131 6.36 18.83 -29.48
CA GLN A 131 6.97 19.42 -30.66
C GLN A 131 8.16 18.60 -31.16
N TRP A 132 9.01 18.11 -30.26
CA TRP A 132 10.11 17.20 -30.59
C TRP A 132 9.59 15.89 -31.17
N LEU A 133 8.56 15.28 -30.59
CA LEU A 133 7.97 14.05 -31.10
C LEU A 133 7.36 14.25 -32.51
N GLN A 134 6.72 15.41 -32.74
CA GLN A 134 6.19 15.76 -34.05
C GLN A 134 7.32 15.99 -35.08
N GLN A 135 8.43 16.62 -34.67
CA GLN A 135 9.61 16.74 -35.51
C GLN A 135 10.20 15.37 -35.83
N LEU A 136 10.32 14.49 -34.84
CA LEU A 136 10.85 13.14 -34.99
C LEU A 136 10.03 12.33 -36.02
N VAL A 137 8.70 12.33 -35.89
CA VAL A 137 7.80 11.66 -36.85
C VAL A 137 7.94 12.25 -38.26
N LYS A 138 8.05 13.57 -38.38
CA LYS A 138 8.25 14.24 -39.68
C LYS A 138 9.63 13.94 -40.28
N THR A 139 10.67 13.81 -39.47
CA THR A 139 12.03 13.50 -39.92
C THR A 139 12.22 12.03 -40.27
N LEU A 140 11.53 11.11 -39.59
CA LEU A 140 11.62 9.68 -39.89
C LEU A 140 10.88 9.31 -41.18
N GLY A 141 9.91 10.12 -41.61
CA GLY A 141 9.26 10.00 -42.93
C GLY A 141 8.66 8.62 -43.23
N GLU A 142 8.21 8.43 -44.47
CA GLU A 142 7.65 7.15 -44.94
C GLU A 142 8.70 6.02 -44.95
N GLY A 143 10.00 6.37 -45.06
CA GLY A 143 11.13 5.43 -45.10
C GLY A 143 11.58 4.88 -43.74
N GLY A 144 11.22 5.53 -42.63
CA GLY A 144 11.43 5.00 -41.28
C GLY A 144 10.29 4.10 -40.78
N MET A 145 9.23 3.92 -41.59
CA MET A 145 8.10 3.02 -41.34
C MET A 145 8.28 1.64 -42.01
N SER A 146 9.45 1.35 -42.57
CA SER A 146 9.75 0.03 -43.12
C SER A 146 10.09 -0.95 -41.99
N SER A 147 9.06 -1.44 -41.29
CA SER A 147 9.17 -2.62 -40.44
C SER A 147 9.21 -3.86 -41.32
N GLU A 148 10.42 -4.31 -41.66
CA GLU A 148 10.70 -5.64 -42.20
C GLU A 148 10.52 -6.74 -41.14
N GLU A 149 9.48 -6.65 -40.30
CA GLU A 149 9.07 -7.71 -39.38
C GLU A 149 7.66 -8.19 -39.74
N SER A 150 7.66 -9.16 -40.66
CA SER A 150 7.04 -10.47 -40.48
C SER A 150 5.69 -10.51 -39.76
N ASP A 151 4.65 -10.70 -40.58
CA ASP A 151 3.40 -11.37 -40.31
C ASP A 151 3.53 -12.54 -39.29
N THR A 152 3.25 -12.25 -38.01
CA THR A 152 2.92 -13.27 -37.00
C THR A 152 1.71 -12.80 -36.20
N GLU A 153 0.59 -13.47 -36.45
CA GLU A 153 -0.62 -13.59 -35.63
C GLU A 153 -0.63 -12.87 -34.28
N ASN A 154 -1.52 -11.87 -34.15
CA ASN A 154 -2.38 -11.65 -32.98
C ASN A 154 -1.74 -11.80 -31.57
N GLN A 155 -0.54 -11.27 -31.36
CA GLN A 155 -0.07 -10.96 -30.00
C GLN A 155 -0.25 -9.48 -29.73
N ILE A 156 -1.29 -9.14 -28.97
CA ILE A 156 -1.38 -7.87 -28.27
C ILE A 156 -0.18 -7.84 -27.30
N GLU A 157 0.92 -7.24 -27.73
CA GLU A 157 2.03 -6.99 -26.84
C GLU A 157 1.56 -5.96 -25.81
N THR A 158 1.36 -6.43 -24.58
CA THR A 158 0.93 -5.58 -23.48
C THR A 158 2.14 -4.75 -23.06
N VAL A 159 2.31 -3.58 -23.69
CA VAL A 159 3.29 -2.60 -23.25
C VAL A 159 2.88 -2.07 -21.87
N LEU A 160 3.42 -2.68 -20.83
CA LEU A 160 3.26 -2.24 -19.44
C LEU A 160 4.03 -0.93 -19.24
N ARG A 161 3.37 0.20 -19.43
CA ARG A 161 3.92 1.50 -19.01
C ARG A 161 3.91 1.58 -17.49
N VAL A 162 5.09 1.46 -16.88
CA VAL A 162 5.27 1.66 -15.44
C VAL A 162 5.03 3.13 -15.13
N LYS A 163 3.95 3.41 -14.39
CA LYS A 163 3.64 4.76 -13.91
C LYS A 163 4.81 5.23 -13.02
N ASN A 164 5.44 6.34 -13.39
CA ASN A 164 6.51 6.93 -12.59
C ASN A 164 5.90 7.39 -11.25
N MET A 165 6.23 6.65 -10.19
CA MET A 165 5.66 6.85 -8.87
C MET A 165 6.63 7.69 -8.07
N VAL A 166 6.21 8.88 -7.62
CA VAL A 166 7.07 9.84 -6.90
C VAL A 166 7.71 9.27 -5.62
N TRP A 167 7.19 8.16 -5.09
CA TRP A 167 7.75 7.42 -3.96
C TRP A 167 8.81 6.37 -4.35
N ARG A 168 9.01 6.10 -5.64
CA ARG A 168 10.09 5.28 -6.22
C ARG A 168 11.20 6.17 -6.78
N ARG A 169 11.74 7.08 -5.97
CA ARG A 169 12.93 7.84 -6.39
C ARG A 169 14.09 6.84 -6.50
N ALA A 170 14.79 6.85 -7.64
CA ALA A 170 15.92 5.99 -8.01
C ALA A 170 15.62 4.56 -8.52
N ILE A 171 14.46 4.30 -9.15
CA ILE A 171 14.26 3.02 -9.85
C ILE A 171 15.22 2.82 -11.03
N GLU A 172 15.72 3.89 -11.64
CA GLU A 172 16.73 3.84 -12.71
C GLU A 172 18.02 3.16 -12.23
N GLN A 173 18.47 3.45 -11.00
CA GLN A 173 19.66 2.81 -10.43
C GLN A 173 19.45 1.31 -10.19
N GLU A 174 18.24 0.92 -9.75
CA GLU A 174 17.90 -0.49 -9.53
C GLU A 174 17.73 -1.25 -10.86
N LEU A 175 17.23 -0.58 -11.91
CA LEU A 175 17.13 -1.14 -13.26
C LEU A 175 18.51 -1.28 -13.92
N ASP A 176 19.41 -0.31 -13.74
CA ASP A 176 20.80 -0.39 -14.21
C ASP A 176 21.54 -1.61 -13.63
N ILE A 177 21.26 -1.97 -12.38
CA ILE A 177 21.83 -3.18 -11.75
C ILE A 177 21.31 -4.44 -12.43
N VAL A 178 20.01 -4.51 -12.71
CA VAL A 178 19.38 -5.65 -13.41
C VAL A 178 19.89 -5.78 -14.84
N ASP A 179 20.05 -4.66 -15.55
CA ASP A 179 20.56 -4.64 -16.92
C ASP A 179 22.05 -5.00 -16.97
N HIS A 180 22.87 -4.55 -16.01
CA HIS A 180 24.25 -5.03 -15.86
C HIS A 180 24.32 -6.53 -15.59
N GLN A 181 23.43 -7.06 -14.76
CA GLN A 181 23.39 -8.49 -14.45
C GLN A 181 23.05 -9.31 -15.71
N ARG A 182 22.12 -8.83 -16.54
CA ARG A 182 21.74 -9.48 -17.80
C ARG A 182 22.85 -9.49 -18.84
N LEU A 183 23.58 -8.37 -18.98
CA LEU A 183 24.75 -8.31 -19.86
C LEU A 183 25.86 -9.26 -19.42
N MET A 184 26.04 -9.43 -18.10
CA MET A 184 27.00 -10.39 -17.54
C MET A 184 26.57 -11.85 -17.73
N ASP A 185 25.26 -12.13 -17.64
CA ASP A 185 24.71 -13.47 -17.81
C ASP A 185 24.65 -13.90 -19.29
N ASP A 186 24.46 -12.96 -20.22
CA ASP A 186 24.52 -13.20 -21.67
C ASP A 186 25.95 -13.51 -22.16
N ASP A 187 26.99 -13.08 -21.42
CA ASP A 187 28.41 -13.42 -21.68
C ASP A 187 28.81 -14.81 -21.12
N ILE A 188 27.89 -15.52 -20.46
CA ILE A 188 28.14 -16.84 -19.82
C ILE A 188 27.63 -18.03 -20.68
N PHE A 189 27.04 -17.78 -21.86
CA PHE A 189 26.65 -18.83 -22.81
C PHE A 189 27.29 -18.70 -24.20
#